data_AF-A0A0J1B6A7-F1
#
_entry.id   AF-A0A0J1B6A7-F1
#
_cell.length_a   1.000
_cell.length_b   1.000
_cell.length_c   1.000
_cell.angle_alpha   90.00
_cell.angle_beta   90.00
_cell.angle_gamma   90.00
#
_symmetry.space_group_name_H-M   'P 1'
#
loop_
_entity.id
_entity.type
_entity.pdbx_description
1 polymer ?
#
loop_
_entity_poly.entity_id
_entity_poly.type
_entity_poly.pdbx_seq_one_letter_code
_entity_poly.pdbx_strand_id
1 'polypeptide(L)'
;MNRYALLFAAAVLSLPGCDSQVSNRLEWDFDGIVHGFASVPNSEVDVRRLVDNALVSRRSVMFIDVDWAITEIYHRRYAEFLVAYHTQHPNDSLMFHFVDCSSVSQDYGPLREIPGWQQLMVDAGTAMIHGNGEIAWIENGRVLHVQSIRAFNTASELVEFTETLMPTSRGH
;
A
#
# COMPACT_ATOMS: atom_id res chain seq x y z
N MET A 1 7.34 -37.78 9.42
CA MET A 1 5.95 -37.63 8.95
C MET A 1 5.96 -36.72 7.72
N ASN A 2 5.76 -37.36 6.56
CA ASN A 2 5.36 -36.78 5.27
C ASN A 2 4.02 -36.02 5.42
N ARG A 3 3.54 -35.10 4.59
CA ARG A 3 3.84 -34.54 3.25
C ARG A 3 2.76 -33.46 3.07
N TYR A 4 3.05 -32.30 2.48
CA TYR A 4 2.16 -31.63 1.50
C TYR A 4 2.99 -30.69 0.62
N ALA A 5 3.77 -31.30 -0.27
CA ALA A 5 4.11 -30.68 -1.54
C ALA A 5 2.97 -31.05 -2.50
N LEU A 6 2.20 -30.06 -2.94
CA LEU A 6 1.23 -30.23 -4.02
C LEU A 6 1.76 -29.51 -5.26
N LEU A 7 2.50 -30.30 -6.03
CA LEU A 7 2.67 -30.17 -7.47
C LEU A 7 1.28 -30.12 -8.12
N PHE A 8 0.98 -29.09 -8.90
CA PHE A 8 0.00 -29.22 -9.96
C PHE A 8 0.73 -29.45 -11.28
N ALA A 9 0.57 -30.66 -11.78
CA ALA A 9 1.10 -31.15 -13.04
C ALA A 9 0.42 -30.47 -14.22
N ALA A 10 1.21 -30.18 -15.25
CA ALA A 10 0.76 -29.68 -16.53
C ALA A 10 -0.18 -30.69 -17.22
N ALA A 11 -1.41 -30.29 -17.50
CA ALA A 11 -2.27 -30.94 -18.47
C ALA A 11 -2.18 -30.16 -19.80
N VAL A 12 -1.38 -30.68 -20.73
CA VAL A 12 -1.42 -30.25 -22.13
C VAL A 12 -2.64 -30.90 -22.76
N LEU A 13 -3.67 -30.11 -23.04
CA LEU A 13 -4.78 -30.48 -23.93
C LEU A 13 -4.67 -29.63 -25.18
N SER A 14 -4.09 -30.22 -26.22
CA SER A 14 -4.04 -29.66 -27.57
C SER A 14 -5.40 -29.83 -28.24
N LEU A 15 -6.11 -28.74 -28.50
CA LEU A 15 -7.21 -28.67 -29.46
C LEU A 15 -6.81 -27.78 -30.63
N PRO A 16 -7.00 -28.21 -31.89
CA PRO A 16 -6.77 -27.36 -33.06
C PRO A 16 -8.04 -26.56 -33.37
N GLY A 17 -7.89 -25.24 -33.54
CA GLY A 17 -8.85 -24.41 -34.28
C GLY A 17 -9.85 -23.64 -33.43
N CYS A 18 -9.45 -22.46 -33.00
CA CYS A 18 -10.11 -21.17 -33.28
C CYS A 18 -9.30 -20.08 -32.58
N ASP A 19 -8.93 -19.05 -33.33
CA ASP A 19 -8.35 -17.81 -32.80
C ASP A 19 -9.33 -17.16 -31.82
N SER A 20 -9.14 -17.44 -30.55
CA SER A 20 -9.51 -16.53 -29.48
C SER A 20 -8.25 -16.31 -28.67
N GLN A 21 -7.62 -15.16 -28.90
CA GLN A 21 -6.73 -14.53 -27.93
C GLN A 21 -7.54 -14.34 -26.64
N VAL A 22 -7.61 -15.38 -25.82
CA VAL A 22 -7.94 -15.24 -24.41
C VAL A 22 -6.72 -14.60 -23.78
N SER A 23 -6.66 -13.27 -23.90
CA SER A 23 -5.85 -12.44 -23.03
C SER A 23 -6.33 -12.70 -21.61
N ASN A 24 -5.74 -13.69 -20.95
CA ASN A 24 -5.80 -13.89 -19.50
C ASN A 24 -5.11 -12.69 -18.82
N ARG A 25 -5.70 -11.50 -18.94
CA ARG A 25 -5.54 -10.49 -17.91
C ARG A 25 -6.32 -11.05 -16.73
N LEU A 26 -5.62 -11.55 -15.72
CA LEU A 26 -6.18 -11.66 -14.39
C LEU A 26 -6.82 -10.30 -14.08
N GLU A 27 -8.15 -10.24 -14.12
CA GLU A 27 -8.86 -9.06 -13.64
C GLU A 27 -8.63 -9.02 -12.14
N TRP A 28 -7.91 -7.99 -11.69
CA TRP A 28 -7.70 -7.75 -10.29
C TRP A 28 -9.05 -7.42 -9.64
N ASP A 29 -9.41 -8.16 -8.59
CA ASP A 29 -10.59 -7.91 -7.78
C ASP A 29 -10.36 -6.71 -6.86
N PHE A 30 -10.49 -5.50 -7.42
CA PHE A 30 -10.32 -4.26 -6.67
C PHE A 30 -11.33 -4.13 -5.54
N ASP A 31 -12.55 -4.63 -5.73
CA ASP A 31 -13.60 -4.52 -4.72
C ASP A 31 -13.28 -5.45 -3.53
N GLY A 32 -12.72 -6.63 -3.79
CA GLY A 32 -12.16 -7.52 -2.76
C GLY A 32 -10.99 -6.89 -1.99
N ILE A 33 -10.08 -6.19 -2.66
CA ILE A 33 -8.97 -5.47 -2.01
C ILE A 33 -9.52 -4.36 -1.10
N VAL A 34 -10.42 -3.52 -1.63
CA VAL A 34 -11.03 -2.41 -0.89
C VAL A 34 -11.84 -2.91 0.30
N HIS A 35 -12.58 -4.01 0.15
CA HIS A 35 -13.30 -4.64 1.27
C HIS A 35 -12.35 -5.16 2.36
N GLY A 36 -11.16 -5.63 1.96
CA GLY A 36 -10.09 -5.99 2.89
C GLY A 36 -9.64 -4.82 3.76
N PHE A 37 -9.57 -3.60 3.21
CA PHE A 37 -9.23 -2.39 3.97
C PHE A 37 -10.24 -2.07 5.06
N ALA A 38 -11.54 -2.18 4.76
CA ALA A 38 -12.61 -1.97 5.73
C ALA A 38 -12.61 -2.99 6.89
N SER A 39 -11.89 -4.10 6.74
CA SER A 39 -11.77 -5.15 7.76
C SER A 39 -10.50 -5.04 8.59
N VAL A 40 -9.66 -4.02 8.35
CA VAL A 40 -8.41 -3.82 9.10
C VAL A 40 -8.73 -3.43 10.54
N PRO A 41 -8.20 -4.17 11.55
CA PRO A 41 -8.38 -3.79 12.94
C PRO A 41 -7.75 -2.44 13.23
N ASN A 42 -8.48 -1.58 13.94
CA ASN A 42 -8.08 -0.19 14.15
C ASN A 42 -7.85 0.16 15.61
N SER A 43 -7.77 -0.79 16.55
CA SER A 43 -7.42 -0.49 17.94
C SER A 43 -6.01 0.13 18.03
N GLU A 44 -5.71 0.90 19.08
CA GLU A 44 -4.37 1.51 19.24
C GLU A 44 -3.24 0.47 19.12
N VAL A 45 -3.43 -0.72 19.70
CA VAL A 45 -2.46 -1.84 19.63
C VAL A 45 -2.29 -2.36 18.20
N ASP A 46 -3.39 -2.45 17.45
CA ASP A 46 -3.35 -2.93 16.06
C ASP A 46 -2.74 -1.89 15.13
N VAL A 47 -3.09 -0.62 15.30
CA VAL A 47 -2.48 0.51 14.58
C VAL A 47 -0.98 0.54 14.84
N ARG A 48 -0.55 0.46 16.11
CA ARG A 48 0.87 0.37 16.48
C ARG A 48 1.56 -0.80 15.79
N ARG A 49 0.95 -1.99 15.81
CA ARG A 49 1.51 -3.17 15.15
C ARG A 49 1.66 -2.98 13.64
N LEU A 50 0.68 -2.38 12.98
CA LEU A 50 0.75 -2.11 11.54
C LEU A 50 1.85 -1.09 11.20
N VAL A 51 1.96 -0.04 12.01
CA VAL A 51 3.04 0.95 11.91
C VAL A 51 4.40 0.28 12.10
N ASP A 52 4.58 -0.51 13.16
CA ASP A 52 5.84 -1.20 13.44
C ASP A 52 6.24 -2.14 12.28
N ASN A 53 5.26 -2.86 11.69
CA ASN A 53 5.50 -3.69 10.51
C ASN A 53 5.97 -2.86 9.30
N ALA A 54 5.40 -1.68 9.08
CA ALA A 54 5.83 -0.77 8.04
C ALA A 54 7.28 -0.28 8.28
N LEU A 55 7.64 0.01 9.53
CA LEU A 55 8.97 0.53 9.90
C LEU A 55 10.09 -0.52 9.85
N VAL A 56 9.79 -1.80 10.12
CA VAL A 56 10.77 -2.89 10.01
C VAL A 56 11.08 -3.24 8.55
N SER A 57 10.18 -2.91 7.63
CA SER A 57 10.39 -3.11 6.20
C SER A 57 11.51 -2.20 5.68
N ARG A 58 12.38 -2.72 4.79
CA ARG A 58 13.45 -1.92 4.17
C ARG A 58 12.86 -0.72 3.42
N ARG A 59 11.82 -0.97 2.63
CA ARG A 59 11.03 0.04 1.92
C ARG A 59 9.57 -0.32 2.10
N SER A 60 8.74 0.65 2.47
CA SER A 60 7.30 0.48 2.57
C SER A 60 6.55 1.74 2.21
N VAL A 61 5.30 1.54 1.77
CA VAL A 61 4.30 2.58 1.59
C VAL A 61 3.15 2.27 2.53
N MET A 62 2.69 3.29 3.24
CA MET A 62 1.59 3.18 4.19
C MET A 62 0.50 4.18 3.82
N PHE A 63 -0.71 3.69 3.56
CA PHE A 63 -1.90 4.52 3.49
C PHE A 63 -2.53 4.66 4.86
N ILE A 64 -2.75 5.89 5.28
CA ILE A 64 -3.26 6.28 6.59
C ILE A 64 -4.68 6.80 6.39
N ASP A 65 -5.64 6.06 6.91
CA ASP A 65 -7.08 6.30 6.79
C ASP A 65 -7.68 6.83 8.10
N VAL A 66 -8.78 7.58 7.98
CA VAL A 66 -9.58 8.06 9.11
C VAL A 66 -11.07 8.10 8.71
N ASP A 67 -11.95 7.60 9.58
CA ASP A 67 -13.38 7.34 9.32
C ASP A 67 -14.26 8.58 9.17
N TRP A 68 -13.82 9.74 9.68
CA TRP A 68 -14.63 10.95 9.69
C TRP A 68 -14.70 11.67 8.33
N ALA A 69 -14.11 11.11 7.28
CA ALA A 69 -14.14 11.71 5.95
C ALA A 69 -14.29 10.70 4.80
N ILE A 70 -14.62 11.22 3.62
CA ILE A 70 -15.00 10.40 2.46
C ILE A 70 -13.73 9.82 1.83
N THR A 71 -13.46 8.55 2.10
CA THR A 71 -12.21 7.89 1.67
C THR A 71 -12.38 6.76 0.66
N GLU A 72 -13.61 6.33 0.33
CA GLU A 72 -13.84 5.19 -0.57
C GLU A 72 -13.15 5.33 -1.95
N ILE A 73 -13.24 6.52 -2.57
CA ILE A 73 -12.55 6.77 -3.84
C ILE A 73 -11.02 6.66 -3.72
N TYR A 74 -10.49 6.97 -2.54
CA TYR A 74 -9.06 6.94 -2.25
C TYR A 74 -8.59 5.54 -1.82
N HIS A 75 -9.45 4.74 -1.18
CA HIS A 75 -9.22 3.32 -0.97
C HIS A 75 -9.05 2.61 -2.31
N ARG A 76 -9.95 2.90 -3.26
CA ARG A 76 -9.83 2.36 -4.63
C ARG A 76 -8.56 2.84 -5.31
N ARG A 77 -8.21 4.13 -5.22
CA ARG A 77 -6.95 4.67 -5.76
C ARG A 77 -5.73 3.96 -5.18
N TYR A 78 -5.72 3.68 -3.88
CA TYR A 78 -4.63 2.99 -3.22
C TYR A 78 -4.54 1.52 -3.66
N ALA A 79 -5.67 0.84 -3.81
CA ALA A 79 -5.72 -0.51 -4.39
C ALA A 79 -5.18 -0.56 -5.83
N GLU A 80 -5.60 0.39 -6.67
CA GLU A 80 -5.08 0.57 -8.03
C GLU A 80 -3.56 0.77 -8.04
N PHE A 81 -3.04 1.58 -7.11
CA PHE A 81 -1.61 1.81 -6.96
C PHE A 81 -0.85 0.54 -6.57
N LEU A 82 -1.29 -0.18 -5.53
CA LEU A 82 -0.69 -1.46 -5.12
C LEU A 82 -0.58 -2.43 -6.31
N VAL A 83 -1.69 -2.58 -7.04
CA VAL A 83 -1.76 -3.47 -8.22
C VAL A 83 -0.84 -2.99 -9.34
N ALA A 84 -0.88 -1.70 -9.66
CA ALA A 84 -0.05 -1.12 -10.71
C ALA A 84 1.44 -1.27 -10.40
N TYR A 85 1.85 -1.05 -9.14
CA TYR A 85 3.24 -1.19 -8.72
C TYR A 85 3.72 -2.64 -8.83
N HIS A 86 2.99 -3.61 -8.26
CA HIS A 86 3.39 -5.02 -8.33
C HIS A 86 3.37 -5.59 -9.75
N THR A 87 2.49 -5.08 -10.62
CA THR A 87 2.47 -5.44 -12.04
C THR A 87 3.73 -4.96 -12.76
N GLN A 88 4.20 -3.74 -12.44
CA GLN A 88 5.39 -3.14 -13.06
C GLN A 88 6.71 -3.64 -12.44
N HIS A 89 6.70 -4.01 -11.16
CA HIS A 89 7.85 -4.41 -10.37
C HIS A 89 7.63 -5.75 -9.65
N PRO A 90 7.42 -6.87 -10.37
CA PRO A 90 7.05 -8.14 -9.75
C PRO A 90 8.11 -8.74 -8.81
N ASN A 91 9.36 -8.27 -8.91
CA ASN A 91 10.47 -8.74 -8.09
C ASN A 91 10.92 -7.71 -7.04
N ASP A 92 10.24 -6.55 -6.93
CA ASP A 92 10.58 -5.59 -5.89
C ASP A 92 9.97 -6.01 -4.54
N SER A 93 10.66 -5.65 -3.46
CA SER A 93 10.33 -5.94 -2.08
C SER A 93 9.60 -4.78 -1.38
N LEU A 94 9.05 -3.84 -2.14
CA LEU A 94 8.28 -2.74 -1.58
C LEU A 94 7.00 -3.28 -0.92
N MET A 95 6.86 -3.03 0.39
CA MET A 95 5.70 -3.46 1.16
C MET A 95 4.61 -2.39 1.17
N PHE A 96 3.35 -2.79 1.07
CA PHE A 96 2.19 -1.90 1.15
C PHE A 96 1.41 -2.18 2.43
N HIS A 97 1.07 -1.12 3.16
CA HIS A 97 0.30 -1.18 4.39
C HIS A 97 -0.92 -0.28 4.30
N PHE A 98 -2.06 -0.75 4.79
CA PHE A 98 -3.25 0.07 5.03
C PHE A 98 -3.42 0.17 6.54
N VAL A 99 -3.59 1.38 7.06
CA VAL A 99 -3.72 1.64 8.49
C VAL A 99 -4.93 2.54 8.72
N ASP A 100 -5.94 1.99 9.39
CA ASP A 100 -7.07 2.76 9.89
C ASP A 100 -6.70 3.39 11.24
N CYS A 101 -6.53 4.71 11.24
CA CYS A 101 -6.18 5.50 12.43
C CYS A 101 -7.40 6.09 13.14
N SER A 102 -8.62 5.71 12.78
CA SER A 102 -9.86 6.29 13.33
C SER A 102 -9.91 6.28 14.86
N SER A 103 -9.50 5.16 15.48
CA SER A 103 -9.53 5.04 16.95
C SER A 103 -8.47 5.88 17.68
N VAL A 104 -7.40 6.27 16.98
CA VAL A 104 -6.28 7.08 17.52
C VAL A 104 -6.26 8.49 16.93
N SER A 105 -7.36 8.92 16.31
CA SER A 105 -7.45 10.19 15.57
C SER A 105 -7.32 11.45 16.45
N GLN A 106 -7.42 11.32 17.78
CA GLN A 106 -7.26 12.44 18.71
C GLN A 106 -5.85 13.01 18.72
N ASP A 107 -4.83 12.16 18.65
CA ASP A 107 -3.43 12.56 18.77
C ASP A 107 -2.48 11.88 17.79
N TYR A 108 -2.94 10.85 17.08
CA TYR A 108 -2.15 10.02 16.19
C TYR A 108 -0.89 9.46 16.85
N GLY A 109 -0.97 9.10 18.14
CA GLY A 109 0.15 8.64 18.96
C GLY A 109 1.12 7.68 18.24
N PRO A 110 0.61 6.58 17.63
CA PRO A 110 1.46 5.64 16.91
C PRO A 110 2.31 6.25 15.79
N LEU A 111 1.79 7.27 15.10
CA LEU A 111 2.45 7.93 13.97
C LEU A 111 3.44 9.01 14.41
N ARG A 112 3.13 9.73 15.49
CA ARG A 112 3.97 10.83 16.01
C ARG A 112 5.34 10.38 16.52
N GLU A 113 5.47 9.10 16.84
CA GLU A 113 6.73 8.50 17.30
C GLU A 113 7.62 8.02 16.15
N ILE A 114 7.12 8.03 14.91
CA ILE A 114 7.88 7.57 13.76
C ILE A 114 9.03 8.56 13.45
N PRO A 115 10.28 8.09 13.30
CA PRO A 115 11.39 8.93 12.86
C PRO A 115 11.09 9.63 11.53
N GLY A 116 11.32 10.94 11.48
CA GLY A 116 11.04 11.78 10.30
C GLY A 116 9.65 12.42 10.29
N TRP A 117 8.67 11.81 10.96
CA TRP A 117 7.29 12.33 11.01
C TRP A 117 7.20 13.71 11.66
N GLN A 118 7.82 13.90 12.83
CA GLN A 118 7.80 15.19 13.52
C GLN A 118 8.49 16.31 12.74
N GLN A 119 9.58 16.02 12.03
CA GLN A 119 10.26 17.01 11.20
C GLN A 119 9.34 17.48 10.07
N LEU A 120 8.64 16.54 9.41
CA LEU A 120 7.66 16.85 8.38
C LEU A 120 6.49 17.68 8.92
N MET A 121 6.03 17.41 10.16
CA MET A 121 5.01 18.23 10.80
C MET A 121 5.46 19.69 11.01
N VAL A 122 6.72 19.87 11.44
CA VAL A 122 7.30 21.21 11.65
C VAL A 122 7.45 21.95 10.31
N ASP A 123 7.89 21.24 9.27
CA ASP A 123 8.15 21.84 7.95
C ASP A 123 6.85 22.15 7.18
N ALA A 124 5.79 21.35 7.35
CA ALA A 124 4.51 21.52 6.66
C ALA A 124 3.56 22.53 7.34
N GLY A 125 3.73 22.79 8.65
CA GLY A 125 2.93 23.78 9.39
C GLY A 125 1.44 23.45 9.58
N THR A 126 0.96 22.31 9.10
CA THR A 126 -0.44 21.86 9.18
C THR A 126 -0.55 20.44 9.74
N ALA A 127 -1.75 20.08 10.24
CA ALA A 127 -2.08 18.71 10.62
C ALA A 127 -1.81 17.77 9.44
N MET A 128 -0.92 16.79 9.61
CA MET A 128 -0.45 15.99 8.47
C MET A 128 -1.51 15.04 7.92
N ILE A 129 -2.54 14.69 8.71
CA ILE A 129 -3.59 13.77 8.26
C ILE A 129 -4.82 14.57 7.91
N HIS A 130 -5.01 14.78 6.61
CA HIS A 130 -6.24 15.32 6.08
C HIS A 130 -7.29 14.20 6.07
N GLY A 131 -8.58 14.54 6.20
CA GLY A 131 -9.65 13.55 6.20
C GLY A 131 -9.73 12.68 4.93
N ASN A 132 -8.99 13.03 3.88
CA ASN A 132 -9.03 12.30 2.62
C ASN A 132 -8.00 11.16 2.55
N GLY A 133 -7.25 10.92 3.63
CA GLY A 133 -6.19 9.93 3.70
C GLY A 133 -4.83 10.46 3.22
N GLU A 134 -3.78 9.91 3.81
CA GLU A 134 -2.39 10.25 3.52
C GLU A 134 -1.62 9.02 3.08
N ILE A 135 -0.63 9.23 2.22
CA ILE A 135 0.36 8.21 1.90
C ILE A 135 1.67 8.62 2.54
N ALA A 136 2.26 7.71 3.30
CA ALA A 136 3.60 7.84 3.85
C ALA A 136 4.54 6.87 3.14
N TRP A 137 5.67 7.39 2.66
CA TRP A 137 6.76 6.60 2.11
C TRP A 137 7.85 6.46 3.15
N ILE A 138 8.21 5.21 3.45
CA ILE A 138 9.08 4.84 4.56
C ILE A 138 10.25 4.04 4.02
N GLU A 139 11.45 4.42 4.41
CA GLU A 139 12.67 3.69 4.10
C GLU A 139 13.54 3.54 5.35
N ASN A 140 13.97 2.31 5.63
CA ASN A 140 14.83 1.96 6.77
C ASN A 140 14.29 2.53 8.12
N GLY A 141 12.98 2.37 8.37
CA GLY A 141 12.34 2.82 9.60
C GLY A 141 12.16 4.34 9.74
N ARG A 142 12.39 5.10 8.67
CA ARG A 142 12.19 6.56 8.65
C ARG A 142 11.19 6.96 7.57
N VAL A 143 10.28 7.86 7.91
CA VAL A 143 9.39 8.49 6.93
C VAL A 143 10.18 9.49 6.09
N LEU A 144 10.18 9.27 4.79
CA LEU A 144 10.81 10.14 3.79
C LEU A 144 9.88 11.27 3.35
N HIS A 145 8.60 10.93 3.15
CA HIS A 145 7.59 11.85 2.66
C HIS A 145 6.20 11.44 3.13
N VAL A 146 5.33 12.43 3.31
CA VAL A 146 3.90 12.25 3.55
C VAL A 146 3.16 13.20 2.64
N GLN A 147 2.16 12.69 1.92
CA GLN A 147 1.34 13.50 1.04
C GLN A 147 -0.08 12.96 0.96
N SER A 148 -1.04 13.88 0.84
CA SER A 148 -2.43 13.49 0.64
C SER A 148 -2.56 12.74 -0.67
N ILE A 149 -3.25 11.61 -0.64
CA ILE A 149 -3.56 10.81 -1.83
C ILE A 149 -4.32 11.63 -2.89
N ARG A 150 -5.00 12.71 -2.48
CA ARG A 150 -5.68 13.66 -3.36
C ARG A 150 -4.77 14.42 -4.31
N ALA A 151 -3.48 14.50 -3.99
CA ALA A 151 -2.51 15.12 -4.87
C ALA A 151 -2.27 14.30 -6.15
N PHE A 152 -2.76 13.05 -6.19
CA PHE A 152 -2.57 12.11 -7.28
C PHE A 152 -3.90 11.77 -7.96
N ASN A 153 -3.99 12.11 -9.24
CA ASN A 153 -5.16 11.86 -10.07
C ASN A 153 -5.18 10.42 -10.61
N THR A 154 -4.05 9.71 -10.58
CA THR A 154 -3.96 8.33 -11.10
C THR A 154 -3.04 7.46 -10.26
N ALA A 155 -3.23 6.13 -10.37
CA ALA A 155 -2.30 5.15 -9.80
C ALA A 155 -0.90 5.22 -10.43
N SER A 156 -0.80 5.59 -11.71
CA SER A 156 0.49 5.75 -12.39
C SER A 156 1.32 6.89 -11.79
N GLU A 157 0.69 8.03 -11.48
CA GLU A 157 1.37 9.14 -10.81
C GLU A 157 1.92 8.72 -9.43
N LEU A 158 1.19 7.85 -8.71
CA LEU A 158 1.66 7.27 -7.45
C LEU A 158 2.86 6.34 -7.64
N VAL A 159 2.86 5.51 -8.68
CA VAL A 159 3.99 4.65 -9.03
C VAL A 159 5.23 5.50 -9.37
N GLU A 160 5.09 6.47 -10.28
CA GLU A 160 6.20 7.35 -10.71
C GLU A 160 6.79 8.14 -9.54
N PHE A 161 5.94 8.66 -8.65
CA PHE A 161 6.38 9.37 -7.46
C PHE A 161 7.13 8.44 -6.49
N THR A 162 6.63 7.22 -6.30
CA THR A 162 7.27 6.20 -5.46
C THR A 162 8.64 5.80 -6.00
N GLU A 163 8.80 5.65 -7.32
CA GLU A 163 10.07 5.34 -7.96
C GLU A 163 11.07 6.49 -7.83
N THR A 164 10.60 7.74 -7.91
CA THR A 164 11.43 8.93 -7.74
C THR A 164 11.95 9.03 -6.32
N LEU A 165 11.08 8.77 -5.33
CA LEU A 165 11.41 8.94 -3.92
C LEU A 165 12.22 7.76 -3.36
N MET A 166 11.91 6.54 -3.80
CA MET A 166 12.53 5.32 -3.33
C MET A 166 12.94 4.47 -4.53
N PRO A 167 14.04 4.79 -5.22
CA PRO A 167 14.47 4.06 -6.39
C PRO A 167 14.76 2.60 -6.05
N THR A 168 14.31 1.67 -6.90
CA THR A 168 14.65 0.25 -6.76
C THR A 168 16.17 0.11 -6.78
N SER A 169 16.74 -0.44 -5.71
CA SER A 169 18.15 -0.81 -5.67
C SER A 169 18.38 -1.96 -6.64
N ARG A 170 18.55 -1.67 -7.93
CA ARG A 170 19.10 -2.65 -8.87
C ARG A 170 20.52 -2.92 -8.40
N GLY A 171 20.77 -4.14 -7.93
CA GLY A 171 22.09 -4.55 -7.46
C GLY A 171 23.16 -4.20 -8.49
N HIS A 172 24.14 -3.43 -8.05
CA HIS A 172 25.46 -3.41 -8.66
C HIS A 172 26.24 -4.63 -8.19
#